data_AF-A0A441VDE9-F1
#
_entry.id   AF-A0A441VDE9-F1
#
_cell.length_a   1.000
_cell.length_b   1.000
_cell.length_c   1.000
_cell.angle_alpha   90.00
_cell.angle_beta   90.00
_cell.angle_gamma   90.00
#
_symmetry.space_group_name_H-M   'P 1'
#
loop_
_entity.id
_entity.type
_entity.pdbx_description
1 polymer ?
#
loop_
_entity_poly.entity_id
_entity_poly.type
_entity_poly.pdbx_seq_one_letter_code
_entity_poly.pdbx_strand_id
1 'polypeptide(L)'
;MSDKHANPDRQPNRRDILLTGGSVLAISAVASGIAPSAKAQAAAAKPNILVIFGDDVGYWNLSAYNRGMMGYRTPNIDRIASEGAIFTDHYAQQSCTAGRAAFITGQSCFRTGLLKVGLPGAKEGLSEKDPTLAELLKPQGYVTGQFGKNHLGDRNEH
;
A
#
# COMPACT_ATOMS: atom_id res chain seq x y z
N MET A 1 59.53 27.48 36.89
CA MET A 1 60.14 27.51 35.55
C MET A 1 59.00 27.46 34.54
N SER A 2 58.66 28.62 33.99
CA SER A 2 57.64 28.92 32.96
C SER A 2 56.18 28.48 33.17
N ASP A 3 55.40 29.42 33.68
CA ASP A 3 54.04 29.69 33.18
C ASP A 3 54.07 29.90 31.66
N LYS A 4 53.10 29.30 30.95
CA LYS A 4 52.66 29.76 29.63
C LYS A 4 51.13 29.71 29.54
N HIS A 5 50.54 30.82 29.94
CA HIS A 5 49.38 31.48 29.31
C HIS A 5 48.21 30.59 28.87
N ALA A 6 47.20 30.49 29.72
CA ALA A 6 45.83 30.28 29.24
C ALA A 6 45.40 31.53 28.45
N ASN A 7 45.10 31.36 27.16
CA ASN A 7 44.64 32.43 26.28
C ASN A 7 43.17 32.81 26.64
N PRO A 8 42.88 34.06 27.04
CA PRO A 8 41.53 34.49 27.40
C PRO A 8 40.56 34.60 26.19
N ASP A 9 41.04 34.50 24.95
CA ASP A 9 40.21 34.69 23.73
C ASP A 9 39.75 33.39 23.05
N ARG A 10 39.72 32.26 23.78
CA ARG A 10 39.23 30.99 23.19
C ARG A 10 37.70 31.03 23.06
N GLN A 11 37.20 31.32 21.87
CA GLN A 11 35.77 31.19 21.57
C GLN A 11 35.31 29.73 21.68
N PRO A 12 34.12 29.47 22.26
CA PRO A 12 33.62 28.12 22.46
C PRO A 12 33.38 27.42 21.12
N ASN A 13 33.96 26.22 20.96
CA ASN A 13 33.70 25.37 19.80
C ASN A 13 32.32 24.72 19.97
N ARG A 14 31.61 24.42 18.87
CA ARG A 14 30.38 23.62 18.83
C ARG A 14 30.47 22.32 19.65
N ARG A 15 31.67 21.77 19.81
CA ARG A 15 31.95 20.60 20.65
C ARG A 15 31.84 20.87 22.16
N ASP A 16 32.18 22.06 22.63
CA ASP A 16 32.11 22.42 24.05
C ASP A 16 30.66 22.72 24.48
N ILE A 17 29.84 23.26 23.56
CA ILE A 17 28.40 23.53 23.77
C ILE A 17 27.58 22.22 23.92
N LEU A 18 28.04 21.12 23.33
CA LEU A 18 27.37 19.81 23.41
C LEU A 18 27.68 19.03 24.69
N LEU A 19 28.69 19.42 25.46
CA LEU A 19 29.21 18.64 26.60
C LEU A 19 28.90 19.24 27.99
N THR A 20 28.43 20.49 28.08
CA THR A 20 28.15 21.16 29.37
C THR A 20 26.68 21.54 29.60
N GLY A 21 25.75 21.11 28.75
CA GLY A 21 24.34 21.45 28.86
C GLY A 21 23.48 20.31 29.41
N GLY A 22 23.22 20.31 30.72
CA GLY A 22 21.98 19.72 31.24
C GLY A 22 22.12 18.74 32.39
N SER A 23 22.30 19.27 33.60
CA SER A 23 21.86 18.56 34.80
C SER A 23 21.26 19.57 35.77
N VAL A 24 19.96 19.36 36.07
CA VAL A 24 19.28 19.69 37.35
C VAL A 24 18.87 21.19 37.46
N LEU A 25 17.65 21.66 37.79
CA LEU A 25 16.49 21.21 38.57
C LEU A 25 15.29 22.12 38.24
N ALA A 26 14.06 21.60 38.16
CA ALA A 26 12.84 22.30 38.60
C ALA A 26 11.63 21.35 38.62
N ILE A 27 11.41 20.73 39.78
CA ILE A 27 10.11 20.15 40.16
C ILE A 27 9.24 21.31 40.66
N SER A 28 8.12 21.59 39.99
CA SER A 28 6.81 21.86 40.61
C SER A 28 5.74 22.29 39.60
N ALA A 29 4.64 21.54 39.63
CA ALA A 29 3.25 21.94 39.43
C ALA A 29 2.84 22.63 38.11
N VAL A 30 2.18 21.88 37.23
CA VAL A 30 0.79 22.18 36.82
C VAL A 30 0.08 20.85 36.55
N ALA A 31 -0.67 20.37 37.53
CA ALA A 31 -1.74 19.40 37.33
C ALA A 31 -2.94 20.14 36.70
N SER A 32 -2.88 20.36 35.39
CA SER A 32 -4.03 20.84 34.61
C SER A 32 -4.34 19.81 33.54
N GLY A 33 -5.38 19.04 33.81
CA GLY A 33 -6.21 18.32 32.85
C GLY A 33 -5.51 17.81 31.61
N ILE A 34 -4.97 16.59 31.69
CA ILE A 34 -4.91 15.72 30.52
C ILE A 34 -6.35 15.24 30.28
N ALA A 35 -7.22 16.15 29.81
CA ALA A 35 -8.42 15.71 29.15
C ALA A 35 -7.91 14.90 27.95
N PRO A 36 -8.28 13.61 27.80
CA PRO A 36 -8.08 12.96 26.53
C PRO A 36 -8.84 13.82 25.53
N SER A 37 -8.10 14.58 24.73
CA SER A 37 -8.65 15.23 23.56
C SER A 37 -9.05 14.07 22.67
N ALA A 38 -10.28 13.59 22.86
CA ALA A 38 -10.97 12.75 21.92
C ALA A 38 -11.03 13.62 20.67
N LYS A 39 -9.99 13.49 19.82
CA LYS A 39 -10.14 13.83 18.42
C LYS A 39 -11.31 12.97 18.01
N ALA A 40 -12.47 13.61 17.89
CA ALA A 40 -13.61 13.02 17.22
C ALA A 40 -13.02 12.50 15.91
N GLN A 41 -12.91 11.18 15.80
CA GLN A 41 -12.56 10.54 14.56
C GLN A 41 -13.71 10.95 13.65
N ALA A 42 -13.51 12.03 12.89
CA ALA A 42 -14.46 12.46 11.88
C ALA A 42 -14.78 11.19 11.11
N ALA A 43 -16.06 10.77 11.12
CA ALA A 43 -16.48 9.53 10.52
C ALA A 43 -15.83 9.48 9.15
N ALA A 44 -14.84 8.58 9.01
CA ALA A 44 -13.93 8.65 7.88
C ALA A 44 -14.80 8.56 6.63
N ALA A 45 -14.74 9.61 5.81
CA ALA A 45 -15.54 9.65 4.60
C ALA A 45 -15.26 8.34 3.84
N LYS A 46 -16.34 7.68 3.43
CA LYS A 46 -16.28 6.41 2.74
C LYS A 46 -15.29 6.53 1.56
N PRO A 47 -14.20 5.74 1.53
CA PRO A 47 -13.15 5.94 0.54
C PRO A 47 -13.62 5.48 -0.84
N ASN A 48 -13.09 6.08 -1.91
CA ASN A 48 -13.20 5.48 -3.24
C ASN A 48 -12.17 4.36 -3.39
N ILE A 49 -12.57 3.21 -3.93
CA ILE A 49 -11.70 2.05 -4.13
C ILE A 49 -11.42 1.91 -5.62
N LEU A 50 -10.15 2.04 -6.02
CA LEU A 50 -9.67 1.81 -7.38
C LEU A 50 -8.69 0.65 -7.39
N VAL A 51 -8.94 -0.34 -8.24
CA VAL A 51 -8.03 -1.45 -8.49
C VAL A 51 -7.51 -1.34 -9.92
N ILE A 52 -6.18 -1.29 -10.07
CA ILE A 52 -5.50 -1.36 -11.37
C ILE A 52 -4.88 -2.75 -11.48
N PHE A 53 -5.35 -3.54 -12.43
CA PHE A 53 -4.91 -4.93 -12.60
C PHE A 53 -4.06 -5.07 -13.86
N GLY A 54 -2.73 -5.11 -13.69
CA GLY A 54 -1.79 -5.35 -14.79
C GLY A 54 -1.91 -6.77 -15.35
N ASP A 55 -1.83 -6.90 -16.68
CA ASP A 55 -1.88 -8.18 -17.38
C ASP A 55 -0.46 -8.54 -17.84
N ASP A 56 0.03 -9.72 -17.44
CA ASP A 56 1.40 -10.19 -17.70
C ASP A 56 2.52 -9.21 -17.29
N VAL A 57 2.31 -8.50 -16.17
CA VAL A 57 3.31 -7.61 -15.55
C VAL A 57 4.08 -8.38 -14.48
N GLY A 58 5.34 -8.69 -14.77
CA GLY A 58 6.28 -9.32 -13.84
C GLY A 58 6.88 -8.34 -12.84
N TYR A 59 7.44 -8.87 -11.75
CA TYR A 59 8.04 -8.10 -10.67
C TYR A 59 9.11 -7.10 -11.16
N TRP A 60 9.99 -7.55 -12.06
CA TRP A 60 11.06 -6.72 -12.61
C TRP A 60 10.59 -5.76 -13.71
N ASN A 61 9.31 -5.75 -14.09
CA ASN A 61 8.81 -4.81 -15.10
C ASN A 61 8.55 -3.40 -14.55
N LEU A 62 8.43 -3.22 -13.23
CA LEU A 62 8.16 -1.90 -12.66
C LEU A 62 9.43 -1.30 -12.08
N SER A 63 9.72 -0.03 -12.39
CA SER A 63 10.94 0.62 -11.87
C SER A 63 10.89 0.93 -10.39
N ALA A 64 9.70 0.89 -9.77
CA ALA A 64 9.54 0.83 -8.32
C ALA A 64 10.30 -0.34 -7.68
N TYR A 65 10.40 -1.49 -8.37
CA TYR A 65 11.15 -2.67 -7.91
C TYR A 65 12.56 -2.72 -8.50
N ASN A 66 12.70 -2.53 -9.81
CA ASN A 66 13.98 -2.71 -10.50
C ASN A 66 14.93 -1.49 -10.40
N ARG A 67 14.44 -0.36 -9.87
CA ARG A 67 15.20 0.89 -9.69
C ARG A 67 15.86 1.45 -10.96
N GLY A 68 15.30 1.16 -12.13
CA GLY A 68 15.78 1.56 -13.45
C GLY A 68 16.71 0.57 -14.14
N MET A 69 16.98 -0.59 -13.53
CA MET A 69 17.91 -1.59 -14.05
C MET A 69 17.51 -2.12 -15.43
N MET A 70 16.21 -2.15 -15.74
CA MET A 70 15.69 -2.59 -17.04
C MET A 70 15.81 -1.54 -18.17
N GLY A 71 16.43 -0.39 -17.91
CA GLY A 71 16.66 0.67 -18.90
C GLY A 71 15.49 1.62 -19.13
N TYR A 72 14.40 1.49 -18.37
CA TYR A 72 13.23 2.37 -18.44
C TYR A 72 12.68 2.73 -17.05
N ARG A 73 11.72 3.66 -17.03
CA ARG A 73 11.02 4.12 -15.83
C ARG A 73 9.50 4.08 -16.02
N THR A 74 8.78 3.82 -14.93
CA THR A 74 7.32 3.82 -14.83
C THR A 74 6.86 4.94 -13.89
N PRO A 75 7.09 6.23 -14.23
CA PRO A 75 7.03 7.33 -13.27
C PRO A 75 5.70 7.47 -12.53
N ASN A 76 4.57 7.18 -13.19
CA ASN A 76 3.25 7.24 -12.55
C ASN A 76 3.03 6.11 -11.53
N ILE A 77 3.56 4.91 -11.79
CA ILE A 77 3.49 3.76 -10.87
C ILE A 77 4.49 3.95 -9.73
N ASP A 78 5.70 4.44 -10.06
CA ASP A 78 6.73 4.79 -9.08
C ASP A 78 6.22 5.83 -8.08
N ARG A 79 5.42 6.81 -8.55
CA ARG A 79 4.77 7.79 -7.69
C ARG A 79 3.79 7.13 -6.70
N ILE A 80 2.91 6.25 -7.17
CA ILE A 80 1.98 5.50 -6.30
C ILE A 80 2.76 4.70 -5.24
N ALA A 81 3.85 4.06 -5.66
CA ALA A 81 4.71 3.30 -4.77
C ALA A 81 5.39 4.19 -3.70
N SER A 82 5.82 5.41 -4.07
CA SER A 82 6.47 6.36 -3.15
C SER A 82 5.50 7.05 -2.19
N GLU A 83 4.26 7.28 -2.61
CA GLU A 83 3.22 7.92 -1.80
C GLU A 83 2.47 6.92 -0.90
N GLY A 84 2.57 5.62 -1.21
CA GLY A 84 1.86 4.55 -0.53
C GLY A 84 2.79 3.50 0.06
N ALA A 85 2.50 2.24 -0.24
CA ALA A 85 3.27 1.10 0.21
C ALA A 85 3.71 0.25 -0.98
N ILE A 86 4.88 -0.37 -0.83
CA ILE A 86 5.40 -1.41 -1.72
C ILE A 86 5.34 -2.73 -0.99
N PHE A 87 4.83 -3.76 -1.66
CA PHE A 87 4.86 -5.14 -1.17
C PHE A 87 6.08 -5.85 -1.74
N THR A 88 6.98 -6.31 -0.88
CA THR A 88 8.12 -7.14 -1.29
C THR A 88 7.67 -8.57 -1.60
N ASP A 89 6.63 -9.03 -0.92
CA ASP A 89 6.09 -10.37 -0.98
C ASP A 89 4.59 -10.30 -1.28
N HIS A 90 4.24 -10.51 -2.55
CA HIS A 90 2.86 -10.64 -3.00
C HIS A 90 2.74 -11.78 -4.00
N TYR A 91 1.67 -12.57 -3.90
CA TYR A 91 1.50 -13.78 -4.70
C TYR A 91 0.20 -13.71 -5.50
N ALA A 92 0.22 -14.30 -6.68
CA ALA A 92 -0.92 -14.42 -7.57
C ALA A 92 -1.06 -15.84 -8.08
N GLN A 93 -2.22 -16.17 -8.62
CA GLN A 93 -2.44 -17.44 -9.32
C GLN A 93 -1.72 -17.44 -10.67
N GLN A 94 -1.35 -18.63 -11.14
CA GLN A 94 -0.53 -18.88 -12.33
C GLN A 94 -1.15 -18.46 -13.68
N SER A 95 -2.39 -17.99 -13.74
CA SER A 95 -3.04 -17.63 -15.00
C SER A 95 -3.95 -16.41 -14.87
N CYS A 96 -4.23 -15.74 -15.99
CA CYS A 96 -5.16 -14.60 -16.05
C CYS A 96 -6.53 -14.92 -15.44
N THR A 97 -7.17 -16.01 -15.89
CA THR A 97 -8.49 -16.44 -15.43
C THR A 97 -8.46 -16.79 -13.94
N ALA A 98 -7.48 -17.58 -13.50
CA ALA A 98 -7.36 -17.97 -12.10
C ALA A 98 -7.08 -16.76 -11.19
N GLY A 99 -6.16 -15.88 -11.58
CA GLY A 99 -5.78 -14.69 -10.81
C GLY A 99 -6.95 -13.73 -10.63
N ARG A 100 -7.71 -13.48 -11.71
CA ARG A 100 -8.90 -12.62 -11.66
C ARG A 100 -10.02 -13.27 -10.85
N ALA A 101 -10.23 -14.57 -10.98
CA ALA A 101 -11.25 -15.30 -10.22
C ALA A 101 -10.95 -15.27 -8.72
N ALA A 102 -9.71 -15.57 -8.33
CA ALA A 102 -9.28 -15.51 -6.94
C ALA A 102 -9.38 -14.08 -6.38
N PHE A 103 -8.99 -13.07 -7.16
CA PHE A 103 -9.07 -11.69 -6.74
C PHE A 103 -10.50 -11.23 -6.51
N ILE A 104 -11.40 -11.46 -7.47
CA ILE A 104 -12.75 -10.92 -7.39
C ILE A 104 -13.62 -11.65 -6.37
N THR A 105 -13.37 -12.94 -6.13
CA THR A 105 -14.16 -13.75 -5.18
C THR A 105 -13.53 -13.88 -3.80
N GLY A 106 -12.21 -13.65 -3.69
CA GLY A 106 -11.45 -13.97 -2.48
C GLY A 106 -11.37 -15.48 -2.18
N GLN A 107 -11.71 -16.34 -3.15
CA GLN A 107 -11.74 -17.79 -2.99
C GLN A 107 -10.57 -18.48 -3.70
N SER A 108 -10.24 -19.69 -3.24
CA SER A 108 -9.38 -20.60 -4.01
C SER A 108 -10.06 -20.96 -5.34
N CYS A 109 -9.30 -20.90 -6.44
CA CYS A 109 -9.79 -21.23 -7.79
C CYS A 109 -10.33 -22.66 -7.91
N PHE A 110 -10.00 -23.56 -6.99
CA PHE A 110 -10.61 -24.90 -6.93
C PHE A 110 -12.12 -24.84 -6.63
N ARG A 111 -12.60 -23.79 -5.95
CA ARG A 111 -14.03 -23.63 -5.64
C ARG A 111 -14.81 -23.10 -6.84
N THR A 112 -14.20 -22.24 -7.65
CA THR A 112 -14.82 -21.68 -8.86
C THR A 112 -14.58 -22.54 -10.11
N GLY A 113 -13.63 -23.49 -10.08
CA GLY A 113 -13.24 -24.30 -11.22
C GLY A 113 -12.36 -23.57 -12.26
N LEU A 114 -12.14 -22.26 -12.09
CA LEU A 114 -11.38 -21.41 -13.00
C LEU A 114 -9.87 -21.52 -12.76
N LEU A 115 -9.29 -22.70 -13.02
CA LEU A 115 -7.88 -23.02 -12.73
C LEU A 115 -6.91 -22.69 -13.87
N LYS A 116 -7.42 -22.63 -15.10
CA LYS A 116 -6.66 -22.44 -16.34
C LYS A 116 -7.26 -21.29 -17.15
N VAL A 117 -6.52 -20.88 -18.18
CA VAL A 117 -6.96 -19.85 -19.13
C VAL A 117 -8.26 -20.29 -19.80
N GLY A 118 -9.30 -19.48 -19.65
CA GLY A 118 -10.57 -19.67 -20.35
C GLY A 118 -10.41 -19.34 -21.83
N LEU A 119 -10.93 -20.20 -22.71
CA LEU A 119 -10.96 -19.93 -24.14
C LEU A 119 -12.25 -19.18 -24.52
N PRO A 120 -12.25 -18.41 -25.62
CA PRO A 120 -13.49 -17.87 -26.18
C PRO A 120 -14.53 -18.98 -26.38
N GLY A 121 -15.78 -18.74 -25.96
CA GLY A 121 -16.87 -19.69 -26.01
C GLY A 121 -16.77 -20.89 -25.04
N ALA A 122 -15.78 -20.92 -24.16
CA ALA A 122 -15.67 -21.95 -23.13
C ALA A 122 -16.95 -22.05 -22.30
N LYS A 123 -17.27 -23.26 -21.83
CA LYS A 123 -18.46 -23.48 -20.98
C LYS A 123 -18.23 -22.96 -19.57
N GLU A 124 -16.98 -22.94 -19.16
CA GLU A 124 -16.52 -22.53 -17.84
C GLU A 124 -16.59 -21.01 -17.70
N GLY A 125 -17.12 -20.56 -16.57
CA GLY A 125 -17.25 -19.16 -16.19
C GLY A 125 -17.49 -19.06 -14.70
N LEU A 126 -17.45 -17.84 -14.19
CA LEU A 126 -17.90 -17.58 -12.82
C LEU A 126 -19.40 -17.86 -12.74
N SER A 127 -19.84 -18.54 -11.68
CA SER A 127 -21.28 -18.79 -11.48
C SER A 127 -21.95 -17.58 -10.83
N GLU A 128 -23.24 -17.34 -11.13
CA GLU A 128 -24.15 -16.50 -10.35
C GLU A 128 -24.06 -16.69 -8.82
N LYS A 129 -23.64 -17.87 -8.35
CA LYS A 129 -23.53 -18.19 -6.91
C LYS A 129 -22.21 -17.77 -6.28
N ASP A 130 -21.21 -17.39 -7.08
CA ASP A 130 -19.89 -17.00 -6.60
C ASP A 130 -19.89 -15.50 -6.28
N PRO A 131 -19.94 -15.09 -4.99
CA PRO A 131 -20.03 -13.68 -4.67
C PRO A 131 -18.75 -12.93 -5.06
N THR A 132 -18.93 -11.83 -5.77
CA THR A 132 -17.86 -10.94 -6.20
C THR A 132 -17.66 -9.79 -5.22
N LEU A 133 -16.45 -9.22 -5.22
CA LEU A 133 -16.12 -8.01 -4.47
C LEU A 133 -17.09 -6.86 -4.81
N ALA A 134 -17.52 -6.75 -6.06
CA ALA A 134 -18.50 -5.75 -6.49
C ALA A 134 -19.87 -5.97 -5.83
N GLU A 135 -20.37 -7.21 -5.81
CA GLU A 135 -21.64 -7.58 -5.17
C GLU A 135 -21.60 -7.37 -3.66
N LEU A 136 -20.44 -7.55 -3.02
CA LEU A 136 -20.28 -7.27 -1.60
C LEU A 136 -20.22 -5.76 -1.29
N LEU A 137 -19.66 -4.95 -2.19
CA LEU A 137 -19.55 -3.50 -2.02
C LEU A 137 -20.84 -2.75 -2.37
N LYS A 138 -21.65 -3.26 -3.30
CA LYS A 138 -22.87 -2.57 -3.76
C LYS A 138 -23.90 -2.33 -2.64
N PRO A 139 -24.24 -3.30 -1.76
CA PRO A 139 -25.09 -3.08 -0.58
C PRO A 139 -24.52 -2.08 0.43
N GLN A 140 -23.21 -1.88 0.44
CA GLN A 140 -22.56 -0.85 1.27
C GLN A 140 -22.71 0.56 0.67
N GLY A 141 -23.43 0.71 -0.45
CA GLY A 141 -23.70 1.97 -1.15
C GLY A 141 -22.58 2.40 -2.11
N TYR A 142 -21.75 1.47 -2.59
CA TYR A 142 -20.75 1.76 -3.61
C TYR A 142 -21.37 1.66 -4.99
N VAL A 143 -21.03 2.61 -5.87
CA VAL A 143 -21.22 2.45 -7.31
C VAL A 143 -20.01 1.68 -7.84
N THR A 144 -20.26 0.54 -8.50
CA THR A 144 -19.22 -0.37 -8.98
C THR A 144 -19.13 -0.34 -10.50
N GLY A 145 -17.92 -0.39 -11.05
CA GLY A 145 -17.68 -0.48 -12.48
C GLY A 145 -16.40 -1.26 -12.78
N GLN A 146 -16.38 -1.96 -13.91
CA GLN A 146 -15.22 -2.68 -14.43
C GLN A 146 -14.96 -2.22 -15.86
N PHE A 147 -13.70 -1.95 -16.18
CA PHE A 147 -13.27 -1.52 -17.50
C PHE A 147 -12.10 -2.38 -17.99
N GLY A 148 -12.16 -2.83 -19.24
CA GLY A 148 -11.12 -3.66 -19.85
C GLY A 148 -11.36 -5.16 -19.71
N LYS A 149 -10.30 -5.93 -19.47
CA LYS A 149 -10.31 -7.40 -19.53
C LYS A 149 -11.11 -8.02 -18.38
N ASN A 150 -12.10 -8.85 -18.71
CA ASN A 150 -12.86 -9.67 -17.75
C ASN A 150 -12.19 -11.03 -17.52
N HIS A 151 -12.24 -11.91 -18.52
CA HIS A 151 -11.64 -13.24 -18.50
C HIS A 151 -12.17 -14.17 -17.39
N LEU A 152 -13.46 -14.03 -17.05
CA LEU A 152 -14.18 -14.79 -16.02
C LEU A 152 -15.37 -15.59 -16.60
N GLY A 153 -15.30 -15.95 -17.88
CA GLY A 153 -16.42 -16.52 -18.65
C GLY A 153 -16.78 -15.63 -19.83
N ASP A 154 -17.37 -16.26 -20.86
CA ASP A 154 -17.71 -15.62 -22.14
C ASP A 154 -19.19 -15.78 -22.50
N ARG A 155 -19.88 -16.71 -21.85
CA ARG A 155 -21.30 -17.01 -22.11
C ARG A 155 -22.19 -16.21 -21.17
N ASN A 156 -23.31 -15.73 -21.70
CA ASN A 156 -24.39 -15.08 -20.92
C ASN A 156 -25.34 -16.11 -20.26
N GLU A 157 -24.91 -17.37 -20.17
CA GLU A 157 -25.71 -18.49 -19.66
C GLU A 157 -25.52 -18.68 -18.14
N HIS A 158 -24.66 -17.87 -17.51
CA HIS A 158 -24.15 -18.03 -16.14
C HIS A 158 -24.49 -16.86 -15.23
#